data_AF-A0AAE2C5J5-F1
#
_entry.id   AF-A0AAE2C5J5-F1
#
_cell.length_a   1.000
_cell.length_b   1.000
_cell.length_c   1.000
_cell.angle_alpha   90.00
_cell.angle_beta   90.00
_cell.angle_gamma   90.00
#
_symmetry.space_group_name_H-M   'P 1'
#
loop_
_entity.id
_entity.type
_entity.pdbx_description
1 polymer ?
#
loop_
_entity_poly.entity_id
_entity_poly.type
_entity_poly.pdbx_seq_one_letter_code
_entity_poly.pdbx_strand_id
1 'polypeptide(L)'
;MLNLRKARRMCNFLLETISIITNDGRNIVGVLKGFDQATNIILDESHERVYSTKEGVQQLVLGLYIIRGDNISIVGELDEELDASLDLSKTQSSSFEASYPLICNCLASICNV
;
A
#
# COMPACT_ATOMS: atom_id res chain seq x y z
N MET A 1 13.71 9.91 -10.19
CA MET A 1 13.27 9.26 -11.45
C MET A 1 12.76 7.88 -11.06
N LEU A 2 11.48 7.78 -10.65
CA LEU A 2 10.87 6.49 -10.30
C LEU A 2 10.76 5.65 -11.59
N ASN A 3 11.45 4.51 -11.61
CA ASN A 3 11.45 3.59 -12.74
C ASN A 3 10.07 2.89 -12.80
N LEU A 4 9.08 3.52 -13.43
CA LEU A 4 7.74 2.96 -13.74
C LEU A 4 7.78 1.79 -14.75
N ARG A 5 8.86 1.01 -14.78
CA ARG A 5 9.14 0.09 -15.91
C ARG A 5 8.37 -1.23 -15.87
N LYS A 6 7.60 -1.56 -14.83
CA LYS A 6 6.75 -2.77 -14.83
C LYS A 6 5.44 -2.60 -14.06
N ALA A 7 4.38 -2.18 -14.73
CA ALA A 7 3.03 -2.44 -14.23
C ALA A 7 2.75 -3.96 -14.31
N ARG A 8 2.75 -4.66 -13.17
CA ARG A 8 2.28 -6.05 -13.06
C ARG A 8 0.74 -6.05 -13.01
N ARG A 9 0.10 -7.15 -13.41
CA ARG A 9 -1.36 -7.30 -13.20
C ARG A 9 -1.65 -7.60 -11.73
N MET A 10 -2.82 -7.20 -11.23
CA MET A 10 -3.25 -7.45 -9.84
C MET A 10 -3.19 -8.94 -9.46
N CYS A 11 -3.51 -9.83 -10.40
CA CYS A 11 -3.42 -11.28 -10.21
C CYS A 11 -2.02 -11.77 -9.87
N ASN A 12 -0.97 -11.03 -10.25
CA ASN A 12 0.40 -11.39 -9.92
C ASN A 12 0.77 -11.03 -8.49
N PHE A 13 -0.04 -10.25 -7.77
CA PHE A 13 0.21 -9.86 -6.38
C PHE A 13 -0.46 -10.80 -5.37
N LEU A 14 -1.11 -11.87 -5.82
CA LEU A 14 -1.75 -12.83 -4.93
C LEU A 14 -0.72 -13.45 -3.98
N LEU A 15 -1.03 -13.43 -2.68
CA LEU A 15 -0.17 -13.88 -1.58
C LEU A 15 1.10 -13.04 -1.38
N GLU A 16 1.25 -11.91 -2.07
CA GLU A 16 2.33 -10.95 -1.86
C GLU A 16 1.87 -9.82 -0.91
N THR A 17 2.83 -9.19 -0.23
CA THR A 17 2.60 -8.01 0.60
C THR A 17 2.40 -6.78 -0.29
N ILE A 18 1.27 -6.10 -0.12
CA ILE A 18 0.92 -4.91 -0.91
C ILE A 18 0.64 -3.71 -0.01
N SER A 19 0.95 -2.52 -0.51
CA SER A 19 0.52 -1.24 0.05
C SER A 19 -0.65 -0.69 -0.77
N ILE A 20 -1.72 -0.30 -0.07
CA ILE A 20 -2.91 0.28 -0.64
C ILE A 20 -3.09 1.68 -0.08
N ILE A 21 -3.26 2.65 -0.97
CA ILE A 21 -3.63 4.01 -0.61
C ILE A 21 -5.10 4.22 -0.95
N THR A 22 -5.91 4.57 0.05
CA THR A 22 -7.33 4.88 -0.16
C THR A 22 -7.53 6.32 -0.62
N ASN A 23 -8.70 6.63 -1.16
CA ASN A 23 -9.09 7.99 -1.54
C ASN A 23 -9.07 8.98 -0.35
N ASP A 24 -9.21 8.46 0.87
CA ASP A 24 -9.14 9.24 2.11
C ASP A 24 -7.70 9.50 2.59
N GLY A 25 -6.68 9.00 1.85
CA GLY A 25 -5.27 9.19 2.18
C GLY A 25 -4.72 8.22 3.24
N ARG A 26 -5.44 7.13 3.54
CA ARG A 26 -4.97 6.07 4.44
C ARG A 26 -4.01 5.15 3.70
N ASN A 27 -2.90 4.78 4.33
CA ASN A 27 -1.98 3.76 3.81
C ASN A 27 -2.19 2.47 4.60
N ILE A 28 -2.66 1.43 3.92
CA ILE A 28 -2.90 0.11 4.49
C ILE A 28 -1.96 -0.87 3.83
N VAL A 29 -1.22 -1.62 4.64
CA VAL A 29 -0.30 -2.66 4.19
C VAL A 29 -0.82 -4.01 4.68
N GLY A 30 -0.77 -5.02 3.82
CA GLY A 30 -1.16 -6.37 4.18
C GLY A 30 -0.93 -7.37 3.04
N VAL A 31 -1.23 -8.63 3.31
CA VAL A 31 -1.07 -9.71 2.33
C VAL A 31 -2.35 -9.84 1.50
N LEU A 32 -2.23 -9.75 0.17
CA LEU A 32 -3.38 -9.89 -0.72
C LEU A 32 -3.87 -11.35 -0.74
N LYS A 33 -5.04 -11.62 -0.18
CA LYS A 33 -5.67 -12.96 -0.23
C LYS A 33 -6.61 -13.14 -1.40
N GLY A 34 -7.24 -12.07 -1.87
CA GLY A 34 -8.18 -12.14 -2.96
C GLY A 34 -8.60 -10.77 -3.46
N PHE A 35 -9.07 -10.74 -4.69
CA PHE A 35 -9.68 -9.57 -5.31
C PHE A 35 -10.82 -10.00 -6.23
N ASP A 36 -11.73 -9.08 -6.56
CA ASP A 36 -12.79 -9.31 -7.54
C ASP A 36 -12.71 -8.37 -8.75
N GLN A 37 -13.66 -8.48 -9.67
CA GLN A 37 -13.73 -7.63 -10.88
C GLN A 37 -14.04 -6.16 -10.57
N ALA A 38 -14.66 -5.88 -9.42
CA ALA A 38 -14.90 -4.52 -8.94
C ALA A 38 -13.71 -3.95 -8.16
N THR A 39 -12.59 -4.69 -8.13
CA THR A 39 -11.39 -4.35 -7.36
C THR A 39 -11.64 -4.24 -5.85
N ASN A 40 -12.64 -4.94 -5.34
CA ASN A 40 -12.71 -5.18 -3.90
C ASN A 40 -11.56 -6.10 -3.52
N ILE A 41 -10.80 -5.74 -2.49
CA ILE A 41 -9.57 -6.42 -2.08
C ILE A 41 -9.75 -6.97 -0.66
N ILE A 42 -9.30 -8.21 -0.47
CA ILE A 42 -9.21 -8.86 0.83
C ILE A 42 -7.74 -8.90 1.23
N LEU A 43 -7.41 -8.21 2.32
CA LEU A 43 -6.11 -8.23 2.95
C LEU A 43 -6.15 -9.06 4.23
N ASP A 44 -5.09 -9.82 4.46
CA ASP A 44 -4.82 -10.51 5.72
C ASP A 44 -3.58 -9.91 6.39
N GLU A 45 -3.48 -10.12 7.70
CA GLU A 45 -2.39 -9.58 8.55
C GLU A 45 -2.16 -8.07 8.32
N SER A 46 -3.23 -7.34 8.01
CA SER A 46 -3.15 -5.96 7.59
C SER A 46 -2.92 -5.00 8.76
N HIS A 47 -2.19 -3.93 8.49
CA HIS A 47 -1.96 -2.83 9.39
C HIS A 47 -2.02 -1.50 8.65
N GLU A 48 -2.54 -0.48 9.29
CA GLU A 48 -2.55 0.88 8.79
C GLU A 48 -1.29 1.62 9.24
N ARG A 49 -0.60 2.28 8.30
CA ARG A 49 0.55 3.14 8.56
C ARG A 49 0.10 4.58 8.64
N VAL A 50 0.10 5.13 9.85
CA VAL A 50 -0.23 6.53 10.11
C VAL A 50 1.07 7.33 10.15
N TYR A 51 1.25 8.18 9.15
CA TYR A 51 2.40 9.06 9.05
C TYR A 51 2.11 10.39 9.75
N SER A 52 3.03 10.83 10.59
CA SER A 52 2.97 12.12 11.27
C SER A 52 4.21 12.94 10.91
N THR A 53 4.06 14.26 10.91
CA THR A 53 5.19 15.18 10.71
C THR A 53 6.00 15.41 11.99
N LYS A 54 5.48 14.97 13.14
CA LYS A 54 6.10 15.20 14.46
C LYS A 54 6.55 13.92 15.15
N GLU A 55 5.91 12.79 14.81
CA GLU A 55 6.15 11.49 15.43
C GLU A 55 6.48 10.46 14.35
N GLY A 56 7.18 9.40 14.74
CA GLY A 56 7.46 8.27 13.83
C GLY A 56 6.19 7.59 13.34
N VAL A 57 6.33 6.73 12.33
CA VAL A 57 5.20 6.02 11.74
C VAL A 57 4.55 5.11 12.78
N GLN A 58 3.25 5.29 12.98
CA GLN A 58 2.46 4.42 13.86
C GLN A 58 1.82 3.31 13.01
N GLN A 59 1.89 2.07 13.50
CA GLN A 59 1.28 0.91 12.86
C GLN A 59 0.05 0.47 13.67
N LEU A 60 -1.13 0.56 13.08
CA LEU A 60 -2.38 0.10 13.68
C LEU A 60 -2.79 -1.24 13.08
N VAL A 61 -2.75 -2.31 13.87
CA VAL A 61 -3.10 -3.66 13.42
C VAL A 61 -4.62 -3.77 13.21
N LEU A 62 -5.01 -4.22 12.01
CA LEU A 62 -6.40 -4.46 11.62
C LEU A 62 -6.69 -5.97 11.49
N GLY A 63 -5.71 -6.78 11.08
CA GLY A 63 -5.88 -8.21 10.82
C GLY A 63 -6.51 -8.48 9.46
N LEU A 64 -7.63 -9.20 9.42
CA LEU A 64 -8.38 -9.42 8.18
C LEU A 64 -9.19 -8.17 7.83
N TYR A 65 -8.92 -7.56 6.69
CA TYR A 65 -9.52 -6.29 6.29
C TYR A 65 -9.97 -6.32 4.82
N ILE A 66 -11.22 -5.90 4.58
CA ILE A 66 -11.81 -5.88 3.24
C ILE A 66 -11.97 -4.41 2.81
N ILE A 67 -11.39 -4.07 1.67
CA ILE A 67 -11.47 -2.73 1.09
C ILE A 67 -12.36 -2.78 -0.14
N ARG A 68 -13.34 -1.87 -0.19
CA ARG A 68 -14.19 -1.69 -1.36
C ARG A 68 -13.41 -0.99 -2.48
N GLY A 69 -13.49 -1.51 -3.70
CA GLY A 69 -12.72 -1.02 -4.85
C GLY A 69 -12.93 0.46 -5.15
N ASP A 70 -14.15 0.97 -4.93
CA ASP A 70 -14.49 2.39 -5.10
C ASP A 70 -13.63 3.33 -4.22
N ASN A 71 -13.09 2.81 -3.11
CA ASN A 71 -12.29 3.59 -2.16
C ASN A 71 -10.78 3.44 -2.39
N ILE A 72 -10.34 2.67 -3.38
CA ILE A 72 -8.93 2.38 -3.66
C ILE A 72 -8.40 3.38 -4.69
N SER A 73 -7.32 4.08 -4.34
CA SER A 73 -6.64 5.02 -5.23
C SER A 73 -5.44 4.36 -5.94
N ILE A 74 -4.55 3.78 -5.13
CA ILE A 74 -3.28 3.20 -5.61
C ILE A 74 -3.06 1.85 -4.93
N VAL A 75 -2.60 0.88 -5.71
CA VAL A 75 -2.11 -0.42 -5.21
C VAL A 75 -0.68 -0.61 -5.67
N GLY A 76 0.19 -0.98 -4.74
CA GLY A 76 1.62 -1.14 -4.95
C GLY A 76 2.15 -2.42 -4.33
N GLU A 77 3.01 -3.11 -5.06
CA GLU A 77 3.84 -4.18 -4.49
C GLU A 77 4.84 -3.56 -3.50
N LEU A 78 4.90 -4.11 -2.30
CA LEU A 78 5.86 -3.72 -1.27
C LEU A 78 7.04 -4.68 -1.35
N ASP A 79 8.25 -4.12 -1.45
CA ASP A 79 9.47 -4.91 -1.36
C ASP A 79 9.86 -5.07 0.12
N GLU A 80 9.73 -6.30 0.63
CA GLU A 80 9.96 -6.63 2.03
C GLU A 80 11.40 -6.36 2.48
N GLU A 81 12.39 -6.52 1.59
CA GLU A 81 13.80 -6.26 1.93
C GLU A 81 14.05 -4.77 2.12
N LEU A 82 13.47 -3.95 1.24
CA LEU A 82 13.55 -2.49 1.33
C LEU A 82 12.76 -1.97 2.54
N ASP A 83 11.57 -2.51 2.79
CA ASP A 83 10.72 -2.10 3.91
C ASP A 83 11.37 -2.43 5.26
N ALA A 84 11.99 -3.61 5.39
CA ALA A 84 12.73 -4.00 6.59
C ALA A 84 13.99 -3.14 6.83
N SER A 85 14.60 -2.61 5.77
CA SER A 85 15.76 -1.73 5.87
C SER A 85 15.42 -0.30 6.31
N LEU A 86 14.14 0.09 6.22
CA LEU A 86 13.68 1.43 6.53
C LEU A 86 13.35 1.59 8.01
N ASP A 87 14.01 2.56 8.64
CA ASP A 87 13.74 2.93 10.03
C ASP A 87 12.46 3.78 10.12
N LEU A 88 11.32 3.11 10.12
CA LEU A 88 9.98 3.71 10.22
C LEU A 88 9.81 4.62 11.44
N SER A 89 10.63 4.46 12.47
CA SER A 89 10.61 5.31 13.67
C SER A 89 11.09 6.74 13.43
N LYS A 90 11.90 6.96 12.37
CA LYS A 90 12.48 8.26 12.01
C LYS A 90 11.86 8.89 10.76
N THR A 91 11.04 8.15 10.02
CA THR A 91 10.40 8.66 8.81
C THR A 91 9.26 9.62 9.16
N GLN A 92 9.55 10.91 9.10
CA GLN A 92 8.59 12.00 9.24
C GLN A 92 8.21 12.50 7.84
N SER A 93 6.99 12.22 7.41
CA SER A 93 6.52 12.63 6.09
C SER A 93 5.01 12.75 6.06
N SER A 94 4.49 13.38 5.00
CA SER A 94 3.08 13.26 4.65
C SER A 94 2.83 11.85 4.10
N SER A 95 1.65 11.28 4.38
CA SER A 95 1.31 9.88 4.06
C SER A 95 1.55 9.50 2.59
N PHE A 96 1.44 10.46 1.68
CA PHE A 96 1.66 10.26 0.25
C PHE A 96 3.16 10.18 -0.10
N GLU A 97 3.99 11.12 0.36
CA GLU A 97 5.40 11.23 -0.03
C GLU A 97 6.27 10.08 0.48
N ALA A 98 6.00 9.56 1.69
CA ALA A 98 6.73 8.42 2.25
C ALA A 98 6.46 7.10 1.52
N SER A 99 5.32 6.97 0.84
CA SER A 99 4.88 5.70 0.26
C SER A 99 5.47 5.47 -1.14
N TYR A 100 5.77 6.54 -1.90
CA TYR A 100 6.33 6.44 -3.25
C TYR A 100 7.69 5.73 -3.39
N PRO A 101 8.69 5.93 -2.52
CA PRO A 101 9.96 5.22 -2.65
C PRO A 101 9.88 3.74 -2.26
N LEU A 102 8.83 3.36 -1.51
CA LEU A 102 8.59 2.00 -1.02
C LEU A 102 7.82 1.11 -2.01
N ILE A 103 7.05 1.73 -2.91
CA ILE A 103 6.25 1.00 -3.90
C ILE A 103 7.12 0.76 -5.14
N CYS A 104 7.68 -0.46 -5.24
CA CYS A 104 8.57 -0.85 -6.33
C CYS A 104 7.86 -0.92 -7.68
N ASN A 105 6.59 -1.37 -7.70
CA ASN A 105 5.75 -1.45 -8.90
C ASN A 105 4.36 -0.90 -8.57
N CYS A 106 4.12 0.37 -8.90
CA CYS A 106 2.76 0.90 -8.85
C CYS A 106 1.93 0.24 -9.97
N LEU A 107 0.84 -0.44 -9.60
CA LEU A 107 -0.33 -0.51 -10.48
C LEU A 107 -0.98 0.86 -10.45
N ALA A 108 -0.35 1.83 -11.11
CA ALA A 108 -0.96 3.12 -11.38
C ALA A 108 -2.07 2.88 -12.41
N SER A 109 -3.30 2.63 -11.94
CA SER A 109 -4.56 3.02 -12.59
C SER A 109 -5.77 2.38 -11.89
N ILE A 110 -6.23 2.95 -10.77
CA ILE A 110 -7.68 2.98 -10.49
C ILE A 110 -8.21 4.42 -10.50
N CYS A 111 -7.34 5.43 -10.53
CA CYS A 111 -7.74 6.74 -11.01
C CYS A 111 -7.84 6.75 -12.54
N ASN A 112 -8.99 6.32 -13.07
CA ASN A 112 -9.59 7.06 -14.17
C ASN A 112 -9.88 8.46 -13.64
N VAL A 113 -8.94 9.39 -13.80
CA VAL A 113 -9.24 10.82 -13.91
C VAL A 113 -8.92 11.22 -15.34
#